data_AF-A0A359ASQ6-F1
#
_entry.id   AF-A0A359ASQ6-F1
#
_cell.length_a   1.000
_cell.length_b   1.000
_cell.length_c   1.000
_cell.angle_alpha   90.00
_cell.angle_beta   90.00
_cell.angle_gamma   90.00
#
_symmetry.space_group_name_H-M   'P 1'
#
loop_
_entity.id
_entity.type
_entity.pdbx_description
1 polymer ?
#
loop_
_entity_poly.entity_id
_entity_poly.type
_entity_poly.pdbx_seq_one_letter_code
_entity_poly.pdbx_strand_id
1 'polypeptide(L)'
;PFISWKNGYLTFEDTPVIEALKQIERYYNLSFNFDEEVSFQGLTCTGKIILSDNLDNVMTTLALISSTTYKKEDTQIYIYKK
;
A
#
# COMPACT_ATOMS: atom_id res chain seq x y z
N PRO A 1 8.16 2.87 15.35
CA PRO A 1 8.63 1.47 15.52
C PRO A 1 8.97 0.83 14.16
N PHE A 2 10.26 0.65 13.85
CA PHE A 2 10.79 0.32 12.51
C PHE A 2 10.91 -1.20 12.22
N ILE A 3 10.31 -2.06 13.05
CA ILE A 3 10.53 -3.54 13.03
C ILE A 3 9.22 -4.33 12.84
N SER A 4 8.06 -3.68 12.69
CA SER A 4 6.74 -4.33 12.62
C SER A 4 6.66 -5.40 11.52
N TRP A 5 7.36 -5.22 10.40
CA TRP A 5 7.41 -6.19 9.29
C TRP A 5 7.95 -7.57 9.72
N LYS A 6 8.86 -7.64 10.71
CA LYS A 6 9.35 -8.92 11.25
C LYS A 6 8.26 -9.69 11.98
N ASN A 7 7.22 -9.00 12.44
CA ASN A 7 6.07 -9.56 13.14
C ASN A 7 4.88 -9.80 12.18
N GLY A 8 5.08 -9.69 10.87
CA GLY A 8 4.04 -9.97 9.87
C GLY A 8 2.99 -8.86 9.72
N TYR A 9 3.30 -7.61 10.08
CA TYR A 9 2.38 -6.49 9.86
C TYR A 9 3.10 -5.15 9.64
N LEU A 10 2.40 -4.19 9.04
CA LEU A 10 2.81 -2.78 8.98
C LEU A 10 1.79 -1.93 9.76
N THR A 11 2.25 -0.83 10.34
CA THR A 11 1.41 0.14 11.05
C THR A 11 1.71 1.52 10.53
N PHE A 12 0.66 2.27 10.25
CA PHE A 12 0.69 3.61 9.68
C PHE A 12 -0.10 4.54 10.59
N GLU A 13 0.45 5.73 10.78
CA GLU A 13 -0.16 6.82 11.55
C GLU A 13 0.09 8.10 10.76
N ASP A 14 -0.98 8.62 10.15
CA ASP A 14 -0.96 9.76 9.23
C ASP A 14 0.17 9.67 8.19
N THR A 15 0.42 8.47 7.69
CA THR A 15 1.58 8.18 6.85
C THR A 15 1.24 8.42 5.39
N PRO A 16 2.08 9.12 4.61
CA PRO A 16 1.84 9.31 3.18
C PRO A 16 1.65 7.98 2.46
N VAL A 17 0.63 7.87 1.63
CA VAL A 17 0.28 6.61 0.93
C VAL A 17 1.44 6.11 0.05
N ILE A 18 2.21 7.03 -0.55
CA ILE A 18 3.43 6.69 -1.30
C ILE A 18 4.45 5.96 -0.42
N GLU A 19 4.60 6.34 0.86
CA GLU A 19 5.52 5.65 1.76
C GLU A 19 5.02 4.27 2.16
N ALA A 20 3.71 4.12 2.39
CA ALA A 20 3.10 2.82 2.63
C ALA A 20 3.28 1.86 1.44
N LEU A 21 3.05 2.36 0.22
CA LEU A 21 3.27 1.62 -1.03
C LEU A 21 4.73 1.19 -1.18
N LYS A 22 5.71 2.08 -0.94
CA LYS A 22 7.13 1.72 -0.96
C LYS A 22 7.51 0.62 0.04
N GLN A 23 6.87 0.58 1.21
CA GLN A 23 7.12 -0.50 2.18
C GLN A 23 6.58 -1.84 1.69
N ILE A 24 5.39 -1.85 1.08
CA ILE A 24 4.79 -3.04 0.49
C ILE A 24 5.60 -3.52 -0.72
N GLU A 25 6.06 -2.59 -1.56
CA GLU A 25 6.90 -2.84 -2.74
C GLU A 25 8.15 -3.64 -2.36
N ARG A 26 8.86 -3.17 -1.32
CA ARG A 26 10.07 -3.81 -0.80
C ARG A 26 9.81 -5.17 -0.17
N TYR A 27 8.69 -5.34 0.53
CA TYR A 27 8.39 -6.59 1.22
C TYR A 27 8.03 -7.71 0.24
N TYR A 28 7.22 -7.41 -0.78
CA TYR A 28 6.74 -8.39 -1.76
C TYR A 28 7.57 -8.45 -3.04
N ASN A 29 8.59 -7.61 -3.18
CA ASN A 29 9.44 -7.53 -4.38
C ASN A 29 8.62 -7.35 -5.67
N LEU A 30 7.72 -6.37 -5.65
CA LEU A 30 6.84 -6.00 -6.76
C LEU A 30 7.09 -4.54 -7.19
N SER A 31 6.37 -4.05 -8.19
CA SER A 31 6.46 -2.65 -8.64
C SER A 31 5.06 -2.02 -8.72
N PHE A 32 4.91 -0.82 -8.18
CA PHE A 32 3.70 -0.02 -8.35
C PHE A 32 3.86 0.93 -9.53
N ASN A 33 2.82 1.01 -10.36
CA ASN A 33 2.73 2.04 -11.38
C ASN A 33 1.73 3.10 -10.91
N PHE A 34 2.23 4.31 -10.74
CA PHE A 34 1.42 5.47 -10.38
C PHE A 34 1.06 6.15 -11.69
N ASP A 35 -0.22 6.20 -12.02
CA ASP A 35 -0.67 6.99 -13.16
C ASP A 35 -0.27 8.46 -12.93
N GLU A 36 0.36 9.10 -13.91
CA GLU A 36 0.91 10.46 -13.77
C GLU A 36 -0.18 11.49 -13.42
N GLU A 37 -1.44 11.17 -13.74
CA GLU A 37 -2.63 11.97 -13.40
C GLU A 37 -3.05 11.86 -11.92
N VAL A 38 -2.58 10.83 -11.19
CA VAL A 38 -2.96 10.59 -9.80
C VAL A 38 -1.92 11.18 -8.84
N SER A 39 -2.08 12.47 -8.52
CA SER A 39 -1.29 13.09 -7.46
C SER A 39 -1.71 12.55 -6.08
N PHE A 40 -0.91 11.67 -5.49
CA PHE A 40 -1.06 11.22 -4.09
C PHE A 40 -0.59 12.26 -3.06
N GLN A 41 -0.30 13.48 -3.50
CA GLN A 41 0.16 14.56 -2.64
C GLN A 41 -0.92 14.89 -1.60
N GLY A 42 -0.54 14.90 -0.32
CA GLY A 42 -1.44 15.11 0.81
C GLY A 42 -2.35 13.93 1.17
N LEU A 43 -2.27 12.79 0.48
CA LEU A 43 -3.01 11.59 0.85
C LEU A 43 -2.24 10.77 1.89
N THR A 44 -2.82 10.61 3.06
CA THR A 44 -2.27 9.82 4.16
C THR A 44 -3.15 8.62 4.47
N CYS A 45 -2.60 7.66 5.20
CA CYS A 45 -3.31 6.50 5.69
C CYS A 45 -2.94 6.24 7.15
N THR A 46 -3.93 5.76 7.91
CA THR A 46 -3.78 5.38 9.31
C THR A 46 -4.40 4.00 9.50
N GLY A 47 -3.65 3.07 10.07
CA GLY A 47 -4.14 1.72 10.30
C GLY A 47 -3.04 0.67 10.36
N LYS A 48 -3.46 -0.59 10.37
CA LYS A 48 -2.57 -1.76 10.41
C LYS A 48 -2.86 -2.65 9.21
N ILE A 49 -1.81 -3.04 8.50
CA ILE A 49 -1.89 -4.02 7.41
C ILE A 49 -1.23 -5.31 7.87
N ILE A 50 -1.93 -6.43 7.76
CA ILE A 50 -1.34 -7.76 7.98
C ILE A 50 -0.63 -8.19 6.69
N LEU A 51 0.65 -8.55 6.79
CA LEU A 51 1.47 -9.02 5.68
C LEU A 51 1.16 -10.49 5.39
N SER A 52 0.01 -10.69 4.76
CA SER A 52 -0.50 -11.99 4.31
C SER A 52 0.23 -12.48 3.06
N ASP A 53 0.35 -13.80 2.88
CA ASP A 53 0.86 -14.40 1.64
C ASP A 53 -0.03 -14.09 0.43
N ASN A 54 -1.34 -13.93 0.67
CA ASN A 54 -2.25 -13.41 -0.35
C ASN A 54 -2.12 -11.88 -0.42
N LEU A 55 -1.48 -11.41 -1.50
CA LEU A 55 -1.26 -10.00 -1.80
C LEU A 55 -2.57 -9.20 -1.95
N ASP A 56 -3.65 -9.82 -2.43
CA ASP A 56 -4.92 -9.12 -2.63
C ASP A 56 -5.54 -8.70 -1.28
N ASN A 57 -5.31 -9.47 -0.20
CA ASN A 57 -5.71 -9.08 1.16
C ASN A 57 -4.95 -7.82 1.62
N VAL A 58 -3.64 -7.76 1.33
CA VAL A 58 -2.77 -6.62 1.67
C VAL A 58 -3.24 -5.38 0.93
N MET A 59 -3.46 -5.50 -0.38
CA MET A 59 -3.85 -4.38 -1.23
C MET A 59 -5.28 -3.90 -0.95
N THR A 60 -6.20 -4.82 -0.63
CA THR A 60 -7.57 -4.46 -0.21
C THR A 60 -7.55 -3.69 1.10
N THR A 61 -6.71 -4.10 2.06
CA THR A 61 -6.55 -3.38 3.33
C THR A 61 -5.95 -2.00 3.09
N LEU A 62 -4.90 -1.91 2.26
CA LEU A 62 -4.30 -0.64 1.89
C LEU A 62 -5.32 0.32 1.26
N ALA A 63 -6.07 -0.17 0.27
CA ALA A 63 -7.11 0.58 -0.43
C ALA A 63 -8.14 1.14 0.55
N LEU A 64 -8.57 0.33 1.52
CA LEU A 64 -9.49 0.75 2.58
C LEU A 64 -8.92 1.87 3.45
N ILE A 65 -7.71 1.70 4.00
CA ILE A 65 -7.13 2.67 4.95
C ILE A 65 -6.62 3.96 4.30
N SER A 66 -6.45 3.95 2.98
CA SER A 66 -5.99 5.11 2.20
C SER A 66 -7.10 5.77 1.39
N SER A 67 -8.34 5.25 1.44
CA SER A 67 -9.45 5.69 0.58
C SER A 67 -9.09 5.68 -0.92
N THR A 68 -8.38 4.63 -1.35
CA THR A 68 -8.00 4.39 -2.75
C THR A 68 -8.68 3.14 -3.28
N THR A 69 -8.53 2.89 -4.58
CA THR A 69 -8.83 1.62 -5.23
C THR A 69 -7.60 1.12 -5.98
N TYR A 70 -7.56 -0.16 -6.33
CA TYR A 70 -6.44 -0.74 -7.05
C TYR A 70 -6.90 -1.70 -8.14
N LYS A 71 -6.06 -1.85 -9.16
CA LYS A 71 -6.16 -2.88 -10.19
C LYS A 71 -4.83 -3.61 -10.28
N LYS A 72 -4.89 -4.93 -10.40
CA LYS A 72 -3.73 -5.79 -10.59
C LYS A 72 -3.75 -6.34 -12.00
N GLU A 73 -2.65 -6.18 -12.73
CA GLU A 73 -2.42 -6.77 -14.05
C GLU A 73 -1.07 -7.48 -14.03
N ASP A 74 -1.07 -8.81 -14.11
CA ASP A 74 0.12 -9.66 -13.98
C ASP A 74 0.96 -9.33 -12.74
N THR A 75 2.09 -8.65 -12.92
CA THR A 75 3.05 -8.24 -11.87
C THR A 75 2.98 -6.75 -11.54
N GLN A 76 2.11 -6.00 -12.22
CA GLN A 76 1.93 -4.57 -12.03
C GLN A 76 0.67 -4.28 -11.22
N ILE A 77 0.79 -3.34 -10.29
CA ILE A 77 -0.34 -2.84 -9.51
C ILE A 77 -0.51 -1.36 -9.78
N TYR A 78 -1.73 -1.02 -10.17
CA TYR A 78 -2.19 0.34 -10.41
C TYR A 78 -3.04 0.80 -9.23
N ILE A 79 -2.81 2.03 -8.76
CA ILE A 79 -3.54 2.63 -7.64
C ILE A 79 -4.26 3.88 -8.15
N TYR A 80 -5.53 4.04 -7.77
CA TYR A 80 -6.35 5.19 -8.14
C TYR A 80 -6.99 5.80 -6.88
N LYS A 81 -7.21 7.11 -6.87
CA LYS A 81 -8.08 7.72 -5.85
C LYS A 81 -9.52 7.23 -6.07
N LYS A 82 -10.24 7.04 -4.97
CA LYS A 82 -11.68 6.78 -5.02
C LYS A 82 -12.46 8.03 -5.39
#